data_AF-A0A7E5WV69-F1
#
_entry.id   AF-A0A7E5WV69-F1
#
_cell.length_a   1.000
_cell.length_b   1.000
_cell.length_c   1.000
_cell.angle_alpha   90.00
_cell.angle_beta   90.00
_cell.angle_gamma   90.00
#
_symmetry.space_group_name_H-M   'P 1'
#
loop_
_entity.id
_entity.type
_entity.pdbx_description
1 polymer ?
#
loop_
_entity_poly.entity_id
_entity_poly.type
_entity_poly.pdbx_seq_one_letter_code
_entity_poly.pdbx_strand_id
1 'polypeptide(L)'
;MMSGIRTPPQKVSKPSPKKPEVGPSERRSIGDRIEDWEAARAVANAGPTSRNPGTQIARTPPHASTGVEPPRQTKTRTIEARECIARAKLHLGKARNLKTEIKDEVMSALTKLFSLIKGIESELKGLPAENGEKGNTAVLPISDSSATVPEVAPHSAQIEEHARLLRENNLMITELKQEMQAQKQLLEKVTTTTYASVTAKTTAQTDKVPYVRETLHSVVVSSTDDQDSGERVLEKIRDAVDAKEGWVEVRNVRKARDRKVIIGLSSKAERDKLKVKLMAAKEHLTVEEVKNRDPLLVLRGVLNIHKDEDILKALRNQNRDLFSGIEKSEDRVEFRYRRRTRNPHTCHAVISVSPIIWQKALARKLVQIDLQPVKVEDQTPLVQCTRCLGYGHGKRFCTDPADLCSHCGGPHVRTECADFLAGTPPKCKNCERAKFSNAEHNVFDASCPIRKKWDALARSTIAYC
;
A
#
# COMPACT_ATOMS: atom_id res chain seq x y z
N MET A 1 35.47 -77.66 17.65
CA MET A 1 36.88 -77.22 17.82
C MET A 1 37.30 -76.45 16.58
N MET A 2 38.01 -75.35 16.80
CA MET A 2 38.47 -74.38 15.81
C MET A 2 39.31 -75.01 14.69
N SER A 3 39.21 -74.44 13.48
CA SER A 3 40.32 -74.37 12.52
C SER A 3 40.18 -73.09 11.69
N GLY A 4 41.03 -72.10 12.01
CA GLY A 4 41.17 -70.87 11.24
C GLY A 4 41.94 -71.07 9.93
N ILE A 5 41.65 -70.24 8.94
CA ILE A 5 42.46 -70.11 7.73
C ILE A 5 42.68 -68.62 7.45
N ARG A 6 43.97 -68.30 7.29
CA ARG A 6 44.57 -66.99 6.98
C ARG A 6 44.18 -66.51 5.58
N THR A 7 44.09 -65.20 5.39
CA THR A 7 44.05 -64.57 4.06
C THR A 7 45.26 -63.61 3.88
N PRO A 8 45.97 -63.62 2.74
CA PRO A 8 47.17 -62.78 2.48
C PRO A 8 46.84 -61.37 1.92
N PRO A 9 47.84 -60.48 1.77
CA PRO A 9 47.65 -59.02 1.74
C PRO A 9 47.32 -58.43 0.36
N GLN A 10 46.58 -57.32 0.39
CA GLN A 10 46.19 -56.51 -0.78
C GLN A 10 47.33 -55.63 -1.31
N LYS A 11 47.42 -55.56 -2.64
CA LYS A 11 48.32 -54.67 -3.41
C LYS A 11 47.75 -53.25 -3.55
N VAL A 12 48.66 -52.33 -3.29
CA VAL A 12 48.76 -50.88 -3.57
C VAL A 12 47.95 -50.35 -4.77
N SER A 13 47.17 -49.29 -4.55
CA SER A 13 46.71 -48.34 -5.57
C SER A 13 47.18 -46.92 -5.24
N LYS A 14 47.55 -46.17 -6.30
CA LYS A 14 48.22 -44.87 -6.30
C LYS A 14 47.34 -43.72 -5.75
N PRO A 15 47.93 -42.62 -5.23
CA PRO A 15 47.19 -41.57 -4.55
C PRO A 15 46.57 -40.56 -5.53
N SER A 16 45.30 -40.22 -5.29
CA SER A 16 44.60 -39.09 -5.91
C SER A 16 44.96 -37.76 -5.21
N PRO A 17 44.94 -36.62 -5.92
CA PRO A 17 45.49 -35.36 -5.42
C PRO A 17 44.66 -34.74 -4.28
N LYS A 18 45.39 -34.21 -3.29
CA LYS A 18 44.89 -33.50 -2.11
C LYS A 18 44.02 -32.31 -2.51
N LYS A 19 42.80 -32.24 -1.94
CA LYS A 19 42.06 -30.97 -1.80
C LYS A 19 42.84 -30.07 -0.83
N PRO A 20 42.97 -28.76 -1.09
CA PRO A 20 43.57 -27.84 -0.12
C PRO A 20 42.69 -27.77 1.14
N GLU A 21 43.34 -27.95 2.30
CA GLU A 21 42.78 -27.70 3.62
C GLU A 21 42.37 -26.23 3.72
N VAL A 22 41.09 -25.99 3.99
CA VAL A 22 40.58 -24.68 4.39
C VAL A 22 40.73 -24.61 5.91
N GLY A 23 41.62 -23.73 6.38
CA GLY A 23 41.82 -23.44 7.79
C GLY A 23 40.53 -22.93 8.49
N PRO A 24 40.53 -22.88 9.83
CA PRO A 24 39.31 -22.64 10.60
C PRO A 24 38.71 -21.29 10.25
N SER A 25 37.42 -21.28 9.91
CA SER A 25 36.66 -20.04 9.72
C SER A 25 36.52 -19.34 11.08
N GLU A 26 37.38 -18.36 11.34
CA GLU A 26 37.13 -17.40 12.42
C GLU A 26 35.83 -16.65 12.11
N ARG A 27 34.78 -16.98 12.85
CA ARG A 27 33.61 -16.10 12.96
C ARG A 27 34.06 -14.87 13.75
N ARG A 28 34.44 -13.81 13.04
CA ARG A 28 34.60 -12.49 13.67
C ARG A 28 33.26 -12.04 14.23
N SER A 29 33.29 -11.64 15.49
CA SER A 29 32.09 -11.23 16.23
C SER A 29 31.63 -9.85 15.75
N ILE A 30 30.37 -9.51 16.02
CA ILE A 30 29.78 -8.21 15.67
C ILE A 30 30.47 -7.04 16.39
N GLY A 31 31.22 -7.30 17.48
CA GLY A 31 31.98 -6.28 18.22
C GLY A 31 33.11 -5.66 17.40
N ASP A 32 33.88 -6.47 16.67
CA ASP A 32 35.09 -6.03 15.96
C ASP A 32 34.77 -5.05 14.80
N ARG A 33 33.53 -5.10 14.27
CA ARG A 33 33.08 -4.19 13.20
C ARG A 33 32.71 -2.79 13.70
N ILE A 34 32.50 -2.61 15.00
CA ILE A 34 32.14 -1.32 15.59
C ILE A 34 33.40 -0.50 15.85
N GLU A 35 34.46 -1.14 16.34
CA GLU A 35 35.76 -0.49 16.58
C GLU A 35 36.42 -0.03 15.27
N ASP A 36 36.32 -0.84 14.20
CA ASP A 36 36.78 -0.44 12.85
C ASP A 36 35.97 0.75 12.28
N TRP A 37 34.71 0.91 12.68
CA TRP A 37 33.84 2.00 12.23
C TRP A 37 34.07 3.29 13.04
N GLU A 38 34.39 3.17 14.33
CA GLU A 38 34.77 4.30 15.20
C GLU A 38 36.18 4.83 14.86
N ALA A 39 37.14 3.94 14.54
CA ALA A 39 38.46 4.32 14.07
C ALA A 39 38.42 5.06 12.71
N ALA A 40 37.55 4.63 11.79
CA ALA A 40 37.36 5.31 10.50
C ALA A 40 36.74 6.71 10.63
N ARG A 41 35.96 6.96 11.68
CA ARG A 41 35.35 8.27 11.98
C ARG A 41 36.33 9.23 12.65
N ALA A 42 37.31 8.72 13.40
CA ALA A 42 38.37 9.53 14.00
C ALA A 42 39.37 10.10 12.96
N VAL A 43 39.60 9.38 11.85
CA VAL A 43 40.51 9.80 10.78
C VAL A 43 39.89 10.87 9.85
N ALA A 44 38.57 10.96 9.77
CA ALA A 44 37.87 11.94 8.93
C ALA A 44 37.80 13.36 9.52
N ASN A 45 38.21 13.56 10.79
CA ASN A 45 38.13 14.85 11.48
C ASN A 45 39.49 15.60 11.59
N ALA A 46 40.50 15.22 10.81
CA ALA A 46 41.81 15.88 10.83
C ALA A 46 42.16 16.55 9.49
N GLY A 47 41.87 17.86 9.40
CA GLY A 47 42.68 18.86 8.68
C GLY A 47 42.00 19.67 7.54
N PRO A 48 42.55 20.83 7.11
CA PRO A 48 43.49 21.73 7.78
C PRO A 48 42.94 23.16 8.00
N THR A 49 43.54 23.86 8.95
CA THR A 49 43.42 25.28 9.25
C THR A 49 43.84 26.19 8.08
N SER A 50 43.04 27.22 7.77
CA SER A 50 43.52 28.43 7.09
C SER A 50 42.83 29.68 7.65
N ARG A 51 43.65 30.69 7.97
CA ARG A 51 43.30 31.99 8.57
C ARG A 51 43.01 33.04 7.47
N ASN A 52 41.88 33.76 7.62
CA ASN A 52 41.59 35.21 7.39
C ASN A 52 42.06 35.95 6.10
N PRO A 53 41.46 37.10 5.68
CA PRO A 53 40.78 38.13 6.50
C PRO A 53 39.44 38.66 5.95
N GLY A 54 38.77 39.47 6.77
CA GLY A 54 37.39 39.93 6.60
C GLY A 54 37.16 41.00 5.53
N THR A 55 35.89 41.08 5.12
CA THR A 55 35.34 42.20 4.36
C THR A 55 33.91 42.43 4.81
N GLN A 56 33.65 43.63 5.31
CA GLN A 56 32.32 44.16 5.60
C GLN A 56 31.52 44.25 4.29
N ILE A 57 30.26 43.81 4.29
CA ILE A 57 29.33 44.11 3.18
C ILE A 57 28.19 44.96 3.74
N ALA A 58 28.13 46.15 3.15
CA ALA A 58 27.19 47.22 3.39
C ALA A 58 25.74 46.82 3.06
N ARG A 59 24.82 47.40 3.82
CA ARG A 59 23.39 47.45 3.50
C ARG A 59 23.15 48.47 2.39
N THR A 60 22.38 48.09 1.39
CA THR A 60 21.75 49.01 0.42
C THR A 60 20.24 48.70 0.39
N PRO A 61 19.38 49.72 0.27
CA PRO A 61 17.99 49.68 0.73
C PRO A 61 17.01 49.25 -0.37
N PRO A 62 15.82 48.73 -0.04
CA PRO A 62 14.77 48.56 -1.03
C PRO A 62 13.95 49.85 -1.19
N HIS A 63 13.59 50.06 -2.45
CA HIS A 63 12.83 51.15 -3.04
C HIS A 63 11.52 51.50 -2.31
N ALA A 64 11.24 52.81 -2.29
CA ALA A 64 9.95 53.38 -2.01
C ALA A 64 8.93 52.97 -3.09
N SER A 65 7.75 52.57 -2.66
CA SER A 65 6.54 52.54 -3.49
C SER A 65 5.41 53.11 -2.66
N THR A 66 4.97 54.28 -3.09
CA THR A 66 3.84 55.05 -2.60
C THR A 66 2.54 54.28 -2.83
N GLY A 67 1.79 54.05 -1.76
CA GLY A 67 0.46 53.46 -1.79
C GLY A 67 -0.34 53.98 -0.60
N VAL A 68 -1.42 54.69 -0.90
CA VAL A 68 -2.30 55.43 0.02
C VAL A 68 -2.91 54.52 1.10
N GLU A 69 -2.71 54.86 2.38
CA GLU A 69 -3.37 54.25 3.55
C GLU A 69 -4.85 54.72 3.62
N PRO A 70 -5.85 53.82 3.76
CA PRO A 70 -7.19 54.17 4.22
C PRO A 70 -7.23 54.22 5.77
N PRO A 71 -8.22 54.89 6.38
CA PRO A 71 -8.11 55.41 7.75
C PRO A 71 -8.03 54.28 8.79
N ARG A 72 -7.04 54.40 9.70
CA ARG A 72 -6.85 53.52 10.86
C ARG A 72 -8.08 53.57 11.77
N GLN A 73 -8.95 52.57 11.64
CA GLN A 73 -9.83 52.18 12.74
C GLN A 73 -8.96 51.57 13.83
N THR A 74 -8.93 52.21 15.00
CA THR A 74 -8.21 51.77 16.19
C THR A 74 -8.82 50.44 16.69
N LYS A 75 -8.28 49.32 16.22
CA LYS A 75 -8.61 48.00 16.79
C LYS A 75 -8.09 47.96 18.23
N THR A 76 -8.98 47.73 19.19
CA THR A 76 -8.62 47.55 20.60
C THR A 76 -7.62 46.39 20.73
N ARG A 77 -6.62 46.49 21.62
CA ARG A 77 -5.56 45.45 21.76
C ARG A 77 -6.15 44.08 22.13
N THR A 78 -7.34 44.04 22.75
CA THR A 78 -8.13 42.82 22.98
C THR A 78 -8.62 42.13 21.70
N ILE A 79 -8.94 42.89 20.64
CA ILE A 79 -9.39 42.31 19.36
C ILE A 79 -8.22 41.61 18.67
N GLU A 80 -7.05 42.26 18.64
CA GLU A 80 -5.83 41.68 18.08
C GLU A 80 -5.35 40.45 18.88
N ALA A 81 -5.44 40.50 20.21
CA ALA A 81 -5.13 39.35 21.08
C ALA A 81 -6.07 38.17 20.82
N ARG A 82 -7.36 38.41 20.55
CA ARG A 82 -8.33 37.37 20.20
C ARG A 82 -8.02 36.73 18.84
N GLU A 83 -7.66 37.54 17.84
CA GLU A 83 -7.23 37.06 16.52
C GLU A 83 -5.94 36.22 16.58
N CYS A 84 -4.99 36.59 17.45
CA CYS A 84 -3.77 35.82 17.69
C CYS A 84 -4.05 34.44 18.32
N ILE A 85 -4.96 34.34 19.30
CA ILE A 85 -5.36 33.05 19.87
C ILE A 85 -6.05 32.16 18.84
N ALA A 86 -6.96 32.74 18.04
CA ALA A 86 -7.67 31.98 17.00
C ALA A 86 -6.70 31.37 15.98
N ARG A 87 -5.68 32.14 15.56
CA ARG A 87 -4.60 31.64 14.70
C ARG A 87 -3.76 30.55 15.38
N ALA A 88 -3.37 30.74 16.64
CA ALA A 88 -2.60 29.75 17.38
C ALA A 88 -3.35 28.41 17.55
N LYS A 89 -4.66 28.46 17.84
CA LYS A 89 -5.54 27.27 17.88
C LYS A 89 -5.54 26.51 16.56
N LEU A 90 -5.64 27.24 15.45
CA LEU A 90 -5.64 26.65 14.11
C LEU A 90 -4.30 25.96 13.79
N HIS A 91 -3.17 26.58 14.13
CA HIS A 91 -1.85 26.02 13.87
C HIS A 91 -1.54 24.81 14.77
N LEU A 92 -1.91 24.84 16.05
CA LEU A 92 -1.76 23.71 16.98
C LEU A 92 -2.66 22.51 16.61
N GLY A 93 -3.86 22.78 16.09
CA GLY A 93 -4.75 21.74 15.54
C GLY A 93 -4.17 21.05 14.31
N LYS A 94 -3.46 21.80 13.44
CA LYS A 94 -2.80 21.27 12.23
C LYS A 94 -1.51 20.49 12.52
N ALA A 95 -0.88 20.68 13.68
CA ALA A 95 0.34 19.96 14.06
C ALA A 95 0.03 18.50 14.46
N ARG A 96 0.26 17.55 13.56
CA ARG A 96 -0.07 16.12 13.78
C ARG A 96 0.89 15.36 14.69
N ASN A 97 2.09 15.90 14.93
CA ASN A 97 3.18 15.20 15.62
C ASN A 97 3.47 15.72 17.04
N LEU A 98 2.62 16.62 17.57
CA LEU A 98 2.80 17.19 18.91
C LEU A 98 1.91 16.44 19.91
N LYS A 99 2.48 16.03 21.05
CA LYS A 99 1.74 15.38 22.14
C LYS A 99 0.57 16.28 22.59
N THR A 100 -0.55 15.65 22.94
CA THR A 100 -1.78 16.34 23.39
C THR A 100 -1.53 17.21 24.61
N GLU A 101 -0.75 16.70 25.57
CA GLU A 101 -0.33 17.42 26.79
C GLU A 101 0.33 18.77 26.46
N ILE A 102 1.26 18.79 25.49
CA ILE A 102 1.97 20.02 25.08
C ILE A 102 1.02 21.00 24.38
N LYS A 103 0.06 20.49 23.59
CA LYS A 103 -0.95 21.36 22.97
C LYS A 103 -1.84 22.01 24.02
N ASP A 104 -2.26 21.25 25.02
CA ASP A 104 -3.14 21.73 26.07
C ASP A 104 -2.44 22.74 26.99
N GLU A 105 -1.16 22.52 27.32
CA GLU A 105 -0.33 23.47 28.07
C GLU A 105 -0.13 24.80 27.32
N VAL A 106 0.22 24.73 26.03
CA VAL A 106 0.39 25.94 25.20
C VAL A 106 -0.94 26.68 25.06
N MET A 107 -2.05 25.96 24.90
CA MET A 107 -3.38 26.54 24.84
C MET A 107 -3.81 27.22 26.14
N SER A 108 -3.48 26.62 27.28
CA SER A 108 -3.70 27.17 28.61
C SER A 108 -2.89 28.47 28.81
N ALA A 109 -1.61 28.47 28.42
CA ALA A 109 -0.74 29.64 28.49
C ALA A 109 -1.27 30.82 27.65
N LEU A 110 -1.73 30.55 26.41
CA LEU A 110 -2.30 31.56 25.52
C LEU A 110 -3.62 32.14 26.06
N THR A 111 -4.45 31.30 26.69
CA THR A 111 -5.72 31.74 27.31
C THR A 111 -5.47 32.60 28.54
N LYS A 112 -4.44 32.27 29.33
CA LYS A 112 -3.99 33.07 30.48
C LYS A 112 -3.46 34.44 30.03
N LEU A 113 -2.65 34.48 28.97
CA LEU A 113 -2.14 35.72 28.39
C LEU A 113 -3.27 36.68 27.96
N PHE A 114 -4.30 36.15 27.32
CA PHE A 114 -5.46 36.96 26.91
C PHE A 114 -6.27 37.49 28.07
N SER A 115 -6.41 36.70 29.13
CA SER A 115 -7.10 37.13 30.35
C SER A 115 -6.35 38.29 31.03
N LEU A 116 -5.01 38.26 31.02
CA LEU A 116 -4.17 39.36 31.51
C LEU A 116 -4.33 40.63 30.65
N ILE A 117 -4.31 40.49 29.32
CA ILE A 117 -4.53 41.63 28.41
C ILE A 117 -5.92 42.26 28.61
N LYS A 118 -6.95 41.43 28.80
CA LYS A 118 -8.31 41.88 29.08
C LYS A 118 -8.43 42.57 30.45
N GLY A 119 -7.71 42.08 31.46
CA GLY A 119 -7.62 42.71 32.78
C GLY A 119 -7.00 44.10 32.71
N ILE A 120 -5.84 44.23 32.04
CA ILE A 120 -5.13 45.50 31.86
C ILE A 120 -5.99 46.53 31.10
N GLU A 121 -6.73 46.12 30.07
CA GLU A 121 -7.66 47.02 29.37
C GLU A 121 -8.86 47.45 30.21
N SER A 122 -9.29 46.60 31.16
CA SER A 122 -10.39 46.92 32.08
C SER A 122 -9.92 47.89 33.17
N GLU A 123 -8.69 47.72 33.65
CA GLU A 123 -8.02 48.64 34.60
C GLU A 123 -7.76 50.01 33.96
N LEU A 124 -7.35 50.06 32.68
CA LEU A 124 -7.17 51.32 31.94
C LEU A 124 -8.49 52.10 31.71
N LYS A 125 -9.64 51.43 31.73
CA LYS A 125 -10.97 52.08 31.59
C LYS A 125 -11.54 52.58 32.91
N GLY A 126 -10.85 52.37 34.05
CA GLY A 126 -11.38 52.59 35.40
C GLY A 126 -10.84 53.81 36.17
N LEU A 127 -10.28 54.84 35.53
CA LEU A 127 -9.85 56.07 36.22
C LEU A 127 -10.91 57.20 36.10
N PRO A 128 -11.26 57.90 37.21
CA PRO A 128 -12.38 58.85 37.25
C PRO A 128 -12.02 60.22 36.68
N ALA A 129 -12.96 60.84 35.96
CA ALA A 129 -12.95 62.26 35.66
C ALA A 129 -13.88 62.98 36.66
N GLU A 130 -13.32 63.91 37.43
CA GLU A 130 -14.07 64.79 38.33
C GLU A 130 -14.23 66.21 37.74
N ASN A 131 -15.48 66.68 37.84
CA ASN A 131 -15.96 68.03 38.15
C ASN A 131 -16.37 69.04 37.06
N GLY A 132 -17.58 69.58 37.32
CA GLY A 132 -18.34 70.62 36.62
C GLY A 132 -19.85 70.31 36.72
N GLU A 133 -20.47 70.31 37.92
CA GLU A 133 -21.33 71.40 38.46
C GLU A 133 -22.37 71.94 37.44
N LYS A 134 -23.68 72.10 37.67
CA LYS A 134 -24.59 72.25 38.84
C LYS A 134 -26.03 72.10 38.29
N GLY A 135 -27.02 71.74 39.13
CA GLY A 135 -28.44 71.99 38.83
C GLY A 135 -29.46 71.12 39.54
N ASN A 136 -29.95 71.61 40.69
CA ASN A 136 -30.89 71.02 41.65
C ASN A 136 -32.24 70.48 41.14
N THR A 137 -32.61 69.32 41.72
CA THR A 137 -33.84 68.95 42.47
C THR A 137 -35.23 69.49 42.07
N ALA A 138 -36.17 68.57 41.78
CA ALA A 138 -37.46 68.41 42.48
C ALA A 138 -38.22 67.15 42.00
N VAL A 139 -38.97 66.52 42.91
CA VAL A 139 -39.71 65.26 42.74
C VAL A 139 -41.21 65.53 42.97
N LEU A 140 -42.07 64.74 42.29
CA LEU A 140 -43.49 64.38 42.54
C LEU A 140 -44.59 65.30 41.96
N PRO A 141 -45.86 64.83 41.79
CA PRO A 141 -46.33 63.57 41.15
C PRO A 141 -47.64 63.73 40.31
N ILE A 142 -47.98 62.69 39.53
CA ILE A 142 -49.31 62.08 39.25
C ILE A 142 -50.53 62.94 38.80
N SER A 143 -51.18 62.41 37.75
CA SER A 143 -52.63 62.34 37.43
C SER A 143 -53.29 63.30 36.41
N ASP A 144 -53.86 62.61 35.42
CA ASP A 144 -55.21 62.68 34.87
C ASP A 144 -55.68 63.77 33.90
N SER A 145 -56.09 63.26 32.73
CA SER A 145 -57.36 63.52 32.06
C SER A 145 -57.64 64.91 31.48
N SER A 146 -57.72 65.02 30.15
CA SER A 146 -59.03 65.00 29.50
C SER A 146 -58.91 64.96 27.97
N ALA A 147 -59.74 64.10 27.39
CA ALA A 147 -60.13 63.95 26.00
C ALA A 147 -60.13 65.22 25.12
N THR A 148 -59.74 65.03 23.86
CA THR A 148 -60.62 65.30 22.70
C THR A 148 -60.04 64.59 21.48
N VAL A 149 -60.80 63.66 20.91
CA VAL A 149 -60.56 63.12 19.56
C VAL A 149 -61.01 64.17 18.55
N PRO A 150 -60.21 64.44 17.51
CA PRO A 150 -60.81 64.45 16.18
C PRO A 150 -59.98 63.66 15.13
N GLU A 151 -60.72 63.06 14.20
CA GLU A 151 -60.30 62.67 12.83
C GLU A 151 -59.38 61.46 12.64
N VAL A 152 -59.96 60.26 12.73
CA VAL A 152 -59.41 59.04 12.08
C VAL A 152 -59.82 59.04 10.60
N ALA A 153 -59.13 59.84 9.78
CA ALA A 153 -59.32 59.82 8.33
C ALA A 153 -58.02 59.69 7.50
N PRO A 154 -56.81 60.12 7.95
CA PRO A 154 -55.62 59.99 7.09
C PRO A 154 -54.74 58.77 7.42
N HIS A 155 -55.02 58.02 8.49
CA HIS A 155 -54.13 56.93 8.94
C HIS A 155 -54.58 55.52 8.50
N SER A 156 -55.81 55.34 8.01
CA SER A 156 -56.31 54.04 7.55
C SER A 156 -55.53 53.54 6.32
N ALA A 157 -55.22 54.43 5.37
CA ALA A 157 -54.46 54.09 4.17
C ALA A 157 -53.01 53.66 4.48
N GLN A 158 -52.34 54.32 5.42
CA GLN A 158 -50.99 53.94 5.86
C GLN A 158 -50.98 52.61 6.62
N ILE A 159 -52.01 52.35 7.43
CA ILE A 159 -52.18 51.07 8.13
C ILE A 159 -52.41 49.93 7.13
N GLU A 160 -53.18 50.18 6.07
CA GLU A 160 -53.45 49.19 5.03
C GLU A 160 -52.21 48.90 4.17
N GLU A 161 -51.43 49.93 3.85
CA GLU A 161 -50.13 49.78 3.17
C GLU A 161 -49.11 49.04 4.03
N HIS A 162 -49.02 49.35 5.33
CA HIS A 162 -48.16 48.61 6.25
C HIS A 162 -48.61 47.15 6.43
N ALA A 163 -49.92 46.89 6.45
CA ALA A 163 -50.47 45.54 6.47
C ALA A 163 -50.19 44.78 5.16
N ARG A 164 -50.11 45.47 4.01
CA ARG A 164 -49.68 44.87 2.74
C ARG A 164 -48.20 44.49 2.79
N LEU A 165 -47.33 45.40 3.22
CA LEU A 165 -45.89 45.17 3.34
C LEU A 165 -45.56 44.05 4.34
N LEU A 166 -46.29 43.95 5.44
CA LEU A 166 -46.14 42.85 6.39
C LEU A 166 -46.54 41.49 5.78
N ARG A 167 -47.58 41.44 4.95
CA ARG A 167 -47.96 40.22 4.23
C ARG A 167 -46.88 39.80 3.23
N GLU A 168 -46.33 40.75 2.50
CA GLU A 168 -45.26 40.51 1.53
C GLU A 168 -43.96 40.04 2.20
N ASN A 169 -43.57 40.69 3.31
CA ASN A 169 -42.42 40.25 4.11
C ASN A 169 -42.63 38.85 4.69
N ASN A 170 -43.84 38.53 5.17
CA ASN A 170 -44.13 37.19 5.67
C ASN A 170 -44.03 36.12 4.55
N LEU A 171 -44.47 36.45 3.32
CA LEU A 171 -44.31 35.57 2.16
C LEU A 171 -42.83 35.36 1.81
N MET A 172 -42.04 36.42 1.74
CA MET A 172 -40.60 36.32 1.50
C MET A 172 -39.89 35.50 2.58
N ILE A 173 -40.26 35.67 3.85
CA ILE A 173 -39.70 34.86 4.96
C ILE A 173 -40.07 33.38 4.80
N THR A 174 -41.29 33.06 4.33
CA THR A 174 -41.67 31.66 4.09
C THR A 174 -40.90 31.05 2.92
N GLU A 175 -40.67 31.80 1.86
CA GLU A 175 -39.87 31.37 0.70
C GLU A 175 -38.41 31.14 1.09
N LEU A 176 -37.81 32.07 1.84
CA LEU A 176 -36.45 31.94 2.37
C LEU A 176 -36.31 30.71 3.29
N LYS A 177 -37.33 30.42 4.12
CA LYS A 177 -37.36 29.22 4.96
C LYS A 177 -37.39 27.94 4.12
N GLN A 178 -38.13 27.92 3.01
CA GLN A 178 -38.18 26.78 2.10
C GLN A 178 -36.83 26.60 1.39
N GLU A 179 -36.19 27.66 0.93
CA GLU A 179 -34.84 27.61 0.34
C GLU A 179 -33.80 27.12 1.33
N MET A 180 -33.83 27.61 2.58
CA MET A 180 -32.94 27.14 3.64
C MET A 180 -33.14 25.65 3.96
N GLN A 181 -34.38 25.17 3.94
CA GLN A 181 -34.68 23.75 4.12
C GLN A 181 -34.17 22.91 2.94
N ALA A 182 -34.32 23.39 1.70
CA ALA A 182 -33.78 22.72 0.52
C ALA A 182 -32.24 22.66 0.56
N GLN A 183 -31.57 23.73 0.97
CA GLN A 183 -30.11 23.74 1.17
C GLN A 183 -29.68 22.78 2.29
N LYS A 184 -30.43 22.69 3.39
CA LYS A 184 -30.16 21.74 4.47
C LYS A 184 -30.24 20.29 3.99
N GLN A 185 -31.27 19.95 3.20
CA GLN A 185 -31.43 18.62 2.61
C GLN A 185 -30.31 18.30 1.60
N LEU A 186 -29.84 19.29 0.83
CA LEU A 186 -28.71 19.12 -0.07
C LEU A 186 -27.41 18.86 0.70
N LEU A 187 -27.17 19.60 1.79
CA LEU A 187 -26.02 19.41 2.66
C LEU A 187 -26.05 18.02 3.30
N GLU A 188 -27.21 17.57 3.75
CA GLU A 188 -27.41 16.25 4.37
C GLU A 188 -27.06 15.13 3.38
N LYS A 189 -27.53 15.20 2.13
CA LYS A 189 -27.16 14.26 1.06
C LYS A 189 -25.66 14.23 0.78
N VAL A 190 -24.98 15.39 0.78
CA VAL A 190 -23.51 15.46 0.60
C VAL A 190 -22.77 14.86 1.81
N THR A 191 -23.27 15.09 3.03
CA THR A 191 -22.67 14.56 4.27
C THR A 191 -22.88 13.06 4.50
N THR A 192 -23.83 12.43 3.81
CA THR A 192 -23.96 10.94 3.84
C THR A 192 -22.81 10.21 3.15
N THR A 193 -21.91 10.92 2.46
CA THR A 193 -20.64 10.38 1.98
C THR A 193 -19.64 10.30 3.14
N THR A 194 -19.92 9.43 4.11
CA THR A 194 -19.04 9.24 5.26
C THR A 194 -17.70 8.64 4.80
N TYR A 195 -16.61 9.00 5.48
CA TYR A 195 -15.28 8.42 5.27
C TYR A 195 -15.31 6.88 5.24
N ALA A 196 -16.18 6.27 6.06
CA ALA A 196 -16.45 4.84 6.08
C ALA A 196 -17.02 4.28 4.76
N SER A 197 -17.89 5.03 4.06
CA SER A 197 -18.43 4.63 2.75
C SER A 197 -17.37 4.72 1.64
N VAL A 198 -16.47 5.70 1.73
CA VAL A 198 -15.39 5.89 0.76
C VAL A 198 -14.34 4.79 0.94
N THR A 199 -13.95 4.48 2.19
CA THR A 199 -13.04 3.37 2.51
C THR A 199 -13.67 2.01 2.24
N ALA A 200 -14.97 1.81 2.50
CA ALA A 200 -15.69 0.59 2.13
C ALA A 200 -15.71 0.37 0.61
N LYS A 201 -15.89 1.42 -0.21
CA LYS A 201 -15.81 1.32 -1.68
C LYS A 201 -14.39 0.98 -2.17
N THR A 202 -13.35 1.50 -1.52
CA THR A 202 -11.96 1.12 -1.83
C THR A 202 -11.67 -0.33 -1.43
N THR A 203 -12.27 -0.81 -0.34
CA THR A 203 -12.09 -2.18 0.18
C THR A 203 -12.91 -3.19 -0.64
N ALA A 204 -14.10 -2.83 -1.10
CA ALA A 204 -14.95 -3.66 -1.96
C ALA A 204 -14.34 -3.93 -3.35
N GLN A 205 -13.42 -3.08 -3.83
CA GLN A 205 -12.63 -3.38 -5.04
C GLN A 205 -11.61 -4.53 -4.85
N THR A 206 -11.27 -4.87 -3.60
CA THR A 206 -10.34 -5.97 -3.28
C THR A 206 -11.05 -7.30 -2.95
N ASP A 207 -12.37 -7.29 -2.78
CA ASP A 207 -13.18 -8.46 -2.40
C ASP A 207 -13.73 -9.26 -3.61
N LYS A 208 -13.02 -9.26 -4.74
CA LYS A 208 -13.31 -10.26 -5.78
C LYS A 208 -12.73 -11.60 -5.34
N VAL A 209 -13.63 -12.55 -5.04
CA VAL A 209 -13.30 -13.98 -4.89
C VAL A 209 -12.33 -14.37 -6.02
N PRO A 210 -11.20 -15.03 -5.73
CA PRO A 210 -10.11 -15.09 -6.68
C PRO A 210 -10.44 -16.12 -7.77
N TYR A 211 -10.65 -15.59 -8.97
CA TYR A 211 -10.32 -16.18 -10.26
C TYR A 211 -10.30 -17.72 -10.32
N VAL A 212 -11.48 -18.32 -10.47
CA VAL A 212 -11.58 -19.72 -10.91
C VAL A 212 -11.19 -19.75 -12.39
N ARG A 213 -9.90 -19.91 -12.68
CA ARG A 213 -9.45 -20.35 -13.99
C ARG A 213 -9.39 -21.87 -13.97
N GLU A 214 -9.95 -22.48 -15.00
CA GLU A 214 -9.77 -23.91 -15.27
C GLU A 214 -8.29 -24.24 -15.32
N THR A 215 -7.91 -25.27 -14.56
CA THR A 215 -6.55 -25.81 -14.57
C THR A 215 -6.18 -26.24 -15.98
N LEU A 216 -5.05 -25.77 -16.50
CA LEU A 216 -4.56 -26.27 -17.78
C LEU A 216 -4.17 -27.74 -17.61
N HIS A 217 -4.77 -28.61 -18.44
CA HIS A 217 -4.42 -30.02 -18.52
C HIS A 217 -3.37 -30.17 -19.62
N SER A 218 -2.09 -30.05 -19.26
CA SER A 218 -1.00 -30.08 -20.23
C SER A 218 -0.20 -31.38 -20.18
N VAL A 219 0.30 -31.77 -21.35
CA VAL A 219 1.22 -32.89 -21.56
C VAL A 219 2.49 -32.36 -22.20
N VAL A 220 3.64 -32.81 -21.72
CA VAL A 220 4.95 -32.59 -22.33
C VAL A 220 5.30 -33.85 -23.10
N VAL A 221 5.70 -33.69 -24.35
CA VAL A 221 6.12 -34.78 -25.22
C VAL A 221 7.55 -34.52 -25.69
N SER A 222 8.39 -35.52 -25.57
CA SER A 222 9.77 -35.54 -26.09
C SER A 222 10.01 -36.80 -26.91
N SER A 223 10.89 -36.75 -27.89
CA SER A 223 11.41 -37.97 -28.54
C SER A 223 12.48 -38.60 -27.65
N THR A 224 12.61 -39.93 -27.67
CA THR A 224 13.78 -40.61 -27.09
C THR A 224 15.03 -40.42 -27.96
N ASP A 225 14.86 -40.03 -29.22
CA ASP A 225 15.98 -39.81 -30.14
C ASP A 225 16.58 -38.42 -29.91
N ASP A 226 17.80 -38.37 -29.38
CA ASP A 226 18.54 -37.14 -29.08
C ASP A 226 18.92 -36.31 -30.33
N GLN A 227 18.59 -36.77 -31.53
CA GLN A 227 18.83 -36.03 -32.78
C GLN A 227 17.57 -35.33 -33.30
N ASP A 228 16.41 -35.58 -32.70
CA ASP A 228 15.18 -34.94 -33.16
C ASP A 228 15.10 -33.48 -32.73
N SER A 229 14.85 -32.61 -33.71
CA SER A 229 14.47 -31.23 -33.45
C SER A 229 13.02 -31.19 -32.93
N GLY A 230 12.64 -30.13 -32.22
CA GLY A 230 11.26 -29.94 -31.76
C GLY A 230 10.22 -29.85 -32.90
N GLU A 231 10.65 -29.70 -34.16
CA GLU A 231 9.80 -29.79 -35.34
C GLU A 231 9.50 -31.23 -35.73
N ARG A 232 10.55 -32.07 -35.75
CA ARG A 232 10.37 -33.52 -35.96
C ARG A 232 9.52 -34.14 -34.89
N VAL A 233 9.72 -33.77 -33.62
CA VAL A 233 8.85 -34.22 -32.52
C VAL A 233 7.39 -33.82 -32.75
N LEU A 234 7.14 -32.62 -33.29
CA LEU A 234 5.79 -32.16 -33.59
C LEU A 234 5.16 -32.90 -34.77
N GLU A 235 5.94 -33.25 -35.80
CA GLU A 235 5.49 -34.07 -36.93
C GLU A 235 5.13 -35.49 -36.45
N LYS A 236 6.03 -36.12 -35.70
CA LYS A 236 5.80 -37.40 -35.02
C LYS A 236 4.50 -37.42 -34.20
N ILE A 237 4.27 -36.36 -33.44
CA ILE A 237 3.01 -36.18 -32.69
C ILE A 237 1.81 -36.08 -33.63
N ARG A 238 1.88 -35.32 -34.73
CA ARG A 238 0.76 -35.19 -35.68
C ARG A 238 0.41 -36.53 -36.32
N ASP A 239 1.41 -37.31 -36.69
CA ASP A 239 1.25 -38.62 -37.33
C ASP A 239 0.69 -39.64 -36.33
N ALA A 240 1.16 -39.62 -35.08
CA ALA A 240 0.68 -40.51 -34.02
C ALA A 240 -0.76 -40.18 -33.54
N VAL A 241 -1.07 -38.89 -33.43
CA VAL A 241 -2.34 -38.41 -32.86
C VAL A 241 -3.44 -38.43 -33.94
N ASP A 242 -3.12 -38.08 -35.18
CA ASP A 242 -4.08 -37.83 -36.26
C ASP A 242 -5.33 -37.10 -35.75
N ALA A 243 -5.11 -35.86 -35.30
CA ALA A 243 -6.16 -35.05 -34.68
C ALA A 243 -7.32 -34.70 -35.64
N LYS A 244 -7.18 -34.96 -36.94
CA LYS A 244 -8.23 -34.72 -37.96
C LYS A 244 -9.44 -35.62 -37.74
N GLU A 245 -9.27 -36.75 -37.05
CA GLU A 245 -10.35 -37.65 -36.67
C GLU A 245 -11.21 -37.15 -35.50
N GLY A 246 -10.86 -36.01 -34.87
CA GLY A 246 -11.74 -35.29 -33.94
C GLY A 246 -11.94 -35.90 -32.55
N TRP A 247 -11.10 -36.86 -32.13
CA TRP A 247 -11.25 -37.57 -30.85
C TRP A 247 -10.64 -36.82 -29.63
N VAL A 248 -9.86 -35.76 -29.85
CA VAL A 248 -9.28 -34.87 -28.81
C VAL A 248 -9.28 -33.41 -29.26
N GLU A 249 -9.77 -32.50 -28.41
CA GLU A 249 -9.69 -31.06 -28.64
C GLU A 249 -8.39 -30.48 -28.06
N VAL A 250 -7.47 -30.09 -28.95
CA VAL A 250 -6.22 -29.44 -28.56
C VAL A 250 -6.41 -27.93 -28.47
N ARG A 251 -6.25 -27.38 -27.26
CA ARG A 251 -6.39 -25.93 -27.00
C ARG A 251 -5.17 -25.13 -27.44
N ASN A 252 -3.97 -25.63 -27.14
CA ASN A 252 -2.74 -25.03 -27.64
C ASN A 252 -1.62 -26.06 -27.82
N VAL A 253 -0.70 -25.72 -28.72
CA VAL A 253 0.56 -26.44 -28.89
C VAL A 253 1.68 -25.42 -28.90
N ARG A 254 2.72 -25.65 -28.09
CA ARG A 254 3.91 -24.81 -28.09
C ARG A 254 5.18 -25.64 -28.01
N LYS A 255 6.19 -25.22 -28.76
CA LYS A 255 7.55 -25.76 -28.62
C LYS A 255 8.17 -25.22 -27.32
N ALA A 256 8.84 -26.07 -26.58
CA ALA A 256 9.58 -25.73 -25.37
C ALA A 256 11.09 -25.90 -25.60
N ARG A 257 11.89 -25.49 -24.61
CA ARG A 257 13.33 -25.76 -24.62
C ARG A 257 13.57 -27.26 -24.52
N ASP A 258 14.77 -27.69 -24.91
CA ASP A 258 15.21 -29.09 -24.83
C ASP A 258 14.38 -30.04 -25.72
N ARG A 259 13.99 -29.58 -26.92
CA ARG A 259 13.30 -30.38 -27.95
C ARG A 259 11.96 -30.96 -27.49
N LYS A 260 11.34 -30.34 -26.48
CA LYS A 260 10.04 -30.73 -25.93
C LYS A 260 8.90 -29.98 -26.63
N VAL A 261 7.74 -30.63 -26.75
CA VAL A 261 6.48 -30.02 -27.20
C VAL A 261 5.48 -30.08 -26.06
N ILE A 262 4.84 -28.95 -25.74
CA ILE A 262 3.79 -28.88 -24.72
C ILE A 262 2.45 -28.73 -25.40
N ILE A 263 1.55 -29.65 -25.11
CA ILE A 263 0.18 -29.68 -25.63
C ILE A 263 -0.76 -29.36 -24.47
N GLY A 264 -1.55 -28.30 -24.61
CA GLY A 264 -2.60 -27.91 -23.67
C GLY A 264 -3.96 -28.42 -24.12
N LEU A 265 -4.68 -29.05 -23.21
CA LEU A 265 -5.99 -29.68 -23.44
C LEU A 265 -7.06 -29.03 -22.57
N SER A 266 -8.32 -29.19 -22.97
CA SER A 266 -9.46 -28.58 -22.27
C SER A 266 -9.80 -29.34 -20.99
N SER A 267 -9.63 -30.68 -20.98
CA SER A 267 -10.03 -31.54 -19.86
C SER A 267 -8.98 -32.59 -19.49
N LYS A 268 -9.06 -33.08 -18.24
CA LYS A 268 -8.24 -34.21 -17.78
C LYS A 268 -8.51 -35.49 -18.58
N ALA A 269 -9.77 -35.72 -18.97
CA ALA A 269 -10.14 -36.90 -19.76
C ALA A 269 -9.48 -36.90 -21.14
N GLU A 270 -9.45 -35.77 -21.84
CA GLU A 270 -8.74 -35.63 -23.12
C GLU A 270 -7.24 -35.80 -22.99
N ARG A 271 -6.66 -35.28 -21.91
CA ARG A 271 -5.26 -35.49 -21.55
C ARG A 271 -4.91 -36.96 -21.40
N ASP A 272 -5.75 -37.71 -20.71
CA ASP A 272 -5.52 -39.12 -20.47
C ASP A 272 -5.68 -39.93 -21.77
N LYS A 273 -6.68 -39.59 -22.62
CA LYS A 273 -6.82 -40.16 -23.97
C LYS A 273 -5.59 -39.90 -24.85
N LEU A 274 -5.12 -38.65 -24.91
CA LEU A 274 -3.95 -38.26 -25.69
C LEU A 274 -2.70 -39.00 -25.21
N LYS A 275 -2.53 -39.12 -23.89
CA LYS A 275 -1.41 -39.85 -23.29
C LYS A 275 -1.42 -41.32 -23.72
N VAL A 276 -2.57 -41.99 -23.63
CA VAL A 276 -2.69 -43.41 -24.03
C VAL A 276 -2.32 -43.59 -25.51
N LYS A 277 -2.80 -42.72 -26.41
CA LYS A 277 -2.50 -42.85 -27.84
C LYS A 277 -1.03 -42.58 -28.16
N LEU A 278 -0.44 -41.54 -27.55
CA LEU A 278 0.97 -41.21 -27.75
C LEU A 278 1.91 -42.30 -27.19
N MET A 279 1.53 -42.97 -26.10
CA MET A 279 2.29 -44.11 -25.57
C MET A 279 2.12 -45.38 -26.41
N ALA A 280 0.99 -45.52 -27.11
CA ALA A 280 0.73 -46.62 -28.05
C ALA A 280 1.37 -46.40 -29.43
N ALA A 281 1.83 -45.18 -29.72
CA ALA A 281 2.50 -44.87 -30.98
C ALA A 281 3.81 -45.65 -31.10
N LYS A 282 4.10 -46.15 -32.30
CA LYS A 282 5.33 -46.90 -32.59
C LYS A 282 6.58 -46.02 -32.55
N GLU A 283 6.40 -44.72 -32.68
CA GLU A 283 7.48 -43.76 -32.61
C GLU A 283 7.86 -43.54 -31.15
N HIS A 284 9.15 -43.62 -30.84
CA HIS A 284 9.67 -43.56 -29.48
C HIS A 284 9.45 -42.18 -28.83
N LEU A 285 8.22 -41.90 -28.41
CA LEU A 285 7.80 -40.67 -27.76
C LEU A 285 7.64 -40.92 -26.26
N THR A 286 8.22 -40.02 -25.47
CA THR A 286 8.09 -39.96 -24.01
C THR A 286 7.06 -38.90 -23.67
N VAL A 287 6.11 -39.27 -22.81
CA VAL A 287 4.96 -38.44 -22.48
C VAL A 287 4.95 -38.18 -20.97
N GLU A 288 5.24 -36.93 -20.59
CA GLU A 288 5.28 -36.46 -19.21
C GLU A 288 4.03 -35.62 -18.88
N GLU A 289 3.37 -35.92 -17.77
CA GLU A 289 2.24 -35.12 -17.29
C GLU A 289 2.73 -33.83 -16.62
N VAL A 290 2.23 -32.68 -17.08
CA VAL A 290 2.48 -31.43 -16.38
C VAL A 290 1.53 -31.35 -15.19
N LYS A 291 2.06 -31.52 -13.99
CA LYS A 291 1.31 -31.26 -12.75
C LYS A 291 1.26 -29.76 -12.49
N ASN A 292 0.06 -29.24 -12.25
CA ASN A 292 -0.11 -27.88 -11.79
C ASN A 292 0.43 -27.74 -10.37
N ARG A 293 0.97 -26.56 -10.06
CA ARG A 293 1.51 -26.29 -8.73
C ARG A 293 0.39 -25.94 -7.77
N ASP A 294 0.65 -26.19 -6.49
CA ASP A 294 -0.25 -25.77 -5.41
C ASP A 294 -0.26 -24.24 -5.25
N PRO A 295 -1.42 -23.67 -4.90
CA PRO A 295 -1.58 -22.24 -4.71
C PRO A 295 -0.80 -21.73 -3.50
N LEU A 296 -0.52 -20.43 -3.52
CA LEU A 296 0.27 -19.77 -2.49
C LEU A 296 -0.61 -18.84 -1.66
N LEU A 297 -0.43 -18.90 -0.35
CA LEU A 297 -0.97 -17.92 0.60
C LEU A 297 0.16 -17.10 1.21
N VAL A 298 -0.14 -15.85 1.52
CA VAL A 298 0.72 -15.01 2.34
C VAL A 298 0.06 -14.73 3.68
N LEU A 299 0.73 -15.13 4.75
CA LEU A 299 0.40 -14.82 6.14
C LEU A 299 1.12 -13.52 6.50
N ARG A 300 0.37 -12.42 6.67
CA ARG A 300 0.95 -11.10 6.86
C ARG A 300 1.28 -10.79 8.32
N GLY A 301 2.55 -10.48 8.59
CA GLY A 301 2.95 -9.85 9.84
C GLY A 301 3.21 -10.84 10.96
N VAL A 302 3.54 -12.09 10.61
CA VAL A 302 3.90 -13.14 11.56
C VAL A 302 5.17 -12.74 12.31
N LEU A 303 5.14 -12.81 13.65
CA LEU A 303 6.31 -12.62 14.49
C LEU A 303 7.49 -13.53 14.09
N ASN A 304 8.69 -12.94 14.03
CA ASN A 304 9.93 -13.64 13.67
C ASN A 304 10.39 -14.65 14.73
N ILE A 305 9.81 -14.62 15.93
CA ILE A 305 10.10 -15.58 17.00
C ILE A 305 9.72 -17.02 16.61
N HIS A 306 8.70 -17.20 15.78
CA HIS A 306 8.26 -18.53 15.34
C HIS A 306 9.15 -19.04 14.21
N LYS A 307 9.56 -20.31 14.28
CA LYS A 307 10.21 -21.01 13.16
C LYS A 307 9.16 -21.45 12.14
N ASP A 308 9.61 -21.81 10.94
CA ASP A 308 8.72 -22.22 9.85
C ASP A 308 7.83 -23.40 10.26
N GLU A 309 8.41 -24.40 10.92
CA GLU A 309 7.69 -25.56 11.45
C GLU A 309 6.65 -25.19 12.53
N ASP A 310 6.96 -24.21 13.38
CA ASP A 310 6.06 -23.77 14.44
C ASP A 310 4.84 -23.04 13.85
N ILE A 311 5.04 -22.26 12.78
CA ILE A 311 3.96 -21.60 12.04
C ILE A 311 3.03 -22.64 11.43
N LEU A 312 3.58 -23.69 10.80
CA LEU A 312 2.77 -24.76 10.22
C LEU A 312 2.00 -25.56 11.29
N LYS A 313 2.64 -25.88 12.41
CA LYS A 313 1.98 -26.54 13.55
C LYS A 313 0.87 -25.69 14.14
N ALA A 314 1.12 -24.40 14.36
CA ALA A 314 0.12 -23.47 14.87
C ALA A 314 -1.07 -23.35 13.89
N LEU A 315 -0.78 -23.24 12.58
CA LEU A 315 -1.81 -23.19 11.55
C LEU A 315 -2.74 -24.41 11.62
N ARG A 316 -2.18 -25.62 11.72
CA ARG A 316 -2.95 -26.88 11.82
C ARG A 316 -3.74 -27.00 13.12
N ASN A 317 -3.11 -26.67 14.25
CA ASN A 317 -3.68 -26.92 15.57
C ASN A 317 -4.76 -25.90 15.96
N GLN A 318 -4.57 -24.62 15.61
CA GLN A 318 -5.44 -23.52 16.02
C GLN A 318 -6.54 -23.20 15.00
N ASN A 319 -6.47 -23.76 13.79
CA ASN A 319 -7.43 -23.53 12.71
C ASN A 319 -7.97 -24.87 12.18
N ARG A 320 -8.46 -25.73 13.08
CA ARG A 320 -8.92 -27.09 12.76
C ARG A 320 -10.03 -27.12 11.70
N ASP A 321 -10.84 -26.07 11.63
CA ASP A 321 -11.87 -25.84 10.62
C ASP A 321 -11.33 -25.78 9.18
N LEU A 322 -10.10 -25.28 9.00
CA LEU A 322 -9.46 -25.26 7.68
C LEU A 322 -9.17 -26.69 7.20
N PHE A 323 -8.84 -27.59 8.11
CA PHE A 323 -8.42 -28.96 7.83
C PHE A 323 -9.54 -29.99 8.03
N SER A 324 -10.69 -29.59 8.56
CA SER A 324 -11.80 -30.51 8.83
C SER A 324 -12.42 -31.04 7.54
N GLY A 325 -12.63 -32.36 7.47
CA GLY A 325 -13.25 -33.03 6.33
C GLY A 325 -12.35 -33.13 5.09
N ILE A 326 -11.05 -32.92 5.23
CA ILE A 326 -10.07 -33.05 4.14
C ILE A 326 -9.39 -34.42 4.24
N GLU A 327 -9.30 -35.12 3.11
CA GLU A 327 -8.54 -36.37 3.01
C GLU A 327 -7.03 -36.10 3.18
N LYS A 328 -6.27 -37.06 3.73
CA LYS A 328 -4.82 -36.91 3.94
C LYS A 328 -4.03 -36.55 2.66
N SER A 329 -4.51 -36.98 1.49
CA SER A 329 -3.95 -36.66 0.17
C SER A 329 -4.05 -35.16 -0.20
N GLU A 330 -5.11 -34.50 0.26
CA GLU A 330 -5.39 -33.08 0.04
C GLU A 330 -4.90 -32.18 1.17
N ASP A 331 -4.35 -32.76 2.24
CA ASP A 331 -3.71 -32.02 3.31
C ASP A 331 -2.25 -31.66 2.99
N ARG A 332 -2.06 -30.96 1.88
CA ARG A 332 -0.74 -30.47 1.44
C ARG A 332 -0.54 -29.04 1.93
N VAL A 333 0.40 -28.86 2.85
CA VAL A 333 0.84 -27.54 3.31
C VAL A 333 2.36 -27.54 3.43
N GLU A 334 3.01 -26.61 2.74
CA GLU A 334 4.46 -26.48 2.71
C GLU A 334 4.88 -25.03 2.92
N PHE A 335 5.90 -24.80 3.75
CA PHE A 335 6.50 -23.49 3.87
C PHE A 335 7.38 -23.20 2.64
N ARG A 336 7.25 -22.01 2.02
CA ARG A 336 8.04 -21.64 0.84
C ARG A 336 9.16 -20.67 1.17
N TYR A 337 8.82 -19.50 1.67
CA TYR A 337 9.80 -18.46 1.99
C TYR A 337 9.19 -17.35 2.85
N ARG A 338 10.08 -16.53 3.45
CA ARG A 338 9.71 -15.32 4.19
C ARG A 338 10.00 -14.07 3.36
N ARG A 339 9.15 -13.06 3.48
CA ARG A 339 9.43 -11.69 3.04
C ARG A 339 9.62 -10.79 4.24
N ARG A 340 10.63 -9.92 4.17
CA ARG A 340 10.86 -8.90 5.19
C ARG A 340 9.73 -7.88 5.15
N THR A 341 9.29 -7.45 6.32
CA THR A 341 8.38 -6.31 6.45
C THR A 341 9.17 -5.06 6.86
N ARG A 342 8.47 -3.93 6.99
CA ARG A 342 9.04 -2.71 7.54
C ARG A 342 9.39 -2.86 9.03
N ASN A 343 8.67 -3.70 9.76
CA ASN A 343 8.95 -3.97 11.17
C ASN A 343 9.99 -5.12 11.26
N PRO A 344 11.14 -4.92 11.90
CA PRO A 344 12.18 -5.96 12.00
C PRO A 344 11.74 -7.20 12.79
N HIS A 345 10.71 -7.10 13.64
CA HIS A 345 10.20 -8.21 14.43
C HIS A 345 9.15 -9.06 13.72
N THR A 346 8.70 -8.66 12.53
CA THR A 346 7.67 -9.40 11.78
C THR A 346 8.09 -9.70 10.34
N CYS A 347 7.55 -10.80 9.81
CA CYS A 347 7.72 -11.22 8.43
C CYS A 347 6.36 -11.47 7.77
N HIS A 348 6.35 -11.53 6.44
CA HIS A 348 5.26 -12.17 5.72
C HIS A 348 5.71 -13.58 5.36
N ALA A 349 5.01 -14.60 5.88
CA ALA A 349 5.29 -16.00 5.57
C ALA A 349 4.49 -16.42 4.33
N VAL A 350 5.16 -16.97 3.33
CA VAL A 350 4.50 -17.52 2.14
C VAL A 350 4.50 -19.03 2.23
N ILE A 351 3.31 -19.61 2.12
CA ILE A 351 3.07 -21.05 2.20
C ILE A 351 2.39 -21.55 0.94
N SER A 352 2.74 -22.75 0.51
CA SER A 352 1.99 -23.56 -0.46
C SER A 352 0.91 -24.31 0.28
N VAL A 353 -0.30 -24.35 -0.27
CA VAL A 353 -1.43 -25.08 0.32
C VAL A 353 -2.23 -25.77 -0.78
N SER A 354 -2.95 -26.83 -0.46
CA SER A 354 -3.89 -27.43 -1.41
C SER A 354 -5.03 -26.45 -1.79
N PRO A 355 -5.69 -26.65 -2.94
CA PRO A 355 -6.77 -25.77 -3.41
C PRO A 355 -7.90 -25.61 -2.38
N ILE A 356 -8.30 -26.69 -1.72
CA ILE A 356 -9.37 -26.70 -0.71
C ILE A 356 -8.99 -25.82 0.49
N ILE A 357 -7.76 -25.99 1.00
CA ILE A 357 -7.26 -25.19 2.14
C ILE A 357 -7.14 -23.73 1.74
N TRP A 358 -6.66 -23.45 0.53
CA TRP A 358 -6.56 -22.09 -0.01
C TRP A 358 -7.92 -21.39 -0.04
N GLN A 359 -8.96 -22.04 -0.56
CA GLN A 359 -10.31 -21.48 -0.63
C GLN A 359 -10.87 -21.18 0.76
N LYS A 360 -10.76 -22.13 1.70
CA LYS A 360 -11.23 -21.95 3.09
C LYS A 360 -10.47 -20.82 3.80
N ALA A 361 -9.15 -20.76 3.66
CA ALA A 361 -8.33 -19.77 4.32
C ALA A 361 -8.61 -18.34 3.80
N LEU A 362 -8.83 -18.18 2.49
CA LEU A 362 -9.20 -16.89 1.91
C LEU A 362 -10.61 -16.46 2.27
N ALA A 363 -11.57 -17.40 2.34
CA ALA A 363 -12.92 -17.10 2.82
C ALA A 363 -12.89 -16.56 4.26
N ARG A 364 -12.01 -17.12 5.11
CA ARG A 364 -11.86 -16.70 6.51
C ARG A 364 -11.09 -15.37 6.67
N LYS A 365 -10.19 -15.02 5.74
CA LYS A 365 -9.31 -13.82 5.74
C LYS A 365 -8.32 -13.70 6.91
N LEU A 366 -8.56 -14.38 8.04
CA LEU A 366 -7.75 -14.35 9.26
C LEU A 366 -7.54 -15.78 9.76
N VAL A 367 -6.31 -16.09 10.18
CA VAL A 367 -5.96 -17.37 10.82
C VAL A 367 -5.23 -17.10 12.13
N GLN A 368 -5.44 -17.97 13.10
CA GLN A 368 -4.74 -17.88 14.37
C GLN A 368 -3.36 -18.51 14.23
N ILE A 369 -2.30 -17.78 14.61
CA ILE A 369 -0.94 -18.29 14.71
C ILE A 369 -0.40 -17.89 16.08
N ASP A 370 -0.28 -18.85 16.98
CA ASP A 370 0.08 -18.60 18.37
C ASP A 370 -0.92 -17.63 19.05
N LEU A 371 -0.43 -16.53 19.65
CA LEU A 371 -1.23 -15.53 20.35
C LEU A 371 -1.72 -14.39 19.44
N GLN A 372 -1.55 -14.50 18.12
CA GLN A 372 -1.90 -13.44 17.16
C GLN A 372 -2.88 -13.92 16.06
N PRO A 373 -3.92 -13.13 15.75
CA PRO A 373 -4.65 -13.28 14.50
C PRO A 373 -3.81 -12.70 13.35
N VAL A 374 -3.58 -13.51 12.33
CA VAL A 374 -2.75 -13.17 11.17
C VAL A 374 -3.63 -13.07 9.93
N LYS A 375 -3.49 -11.97 9.20
CA LYS A 375 -4.20 -11.76 7.94
C LYS A 375 -3.67 -12.69 6.85
N VAL A 376 -4.59 -13.39 6.19
CA VAL A 376 -4.31 -14.26 5.04
C VAL A 376 -4.72 -13.53 3.78
N GLU A 377 -3.82 -13.52 2.81
CA GLU A 377 -4.11 -13.04 1.47
C GLU A 377 -3.57 -14.01 0.43
N ASP A 378 -4.15 -13.93 -0.77
CA ASP A 378 -3.67 -14.68 -1.91
C ASP A 378 -2.30 -14.17 -2.35
N GLN A 379 -1.38 -15.10 -2.63
CA GLN A 379 -0.05 -14.77 -3.08
C GLN A 379 0.11 -15.16 -4.55
N THR A 380 0.33 -14.15 -5.40
CA THR A 380 0.67 -14.39 -6.80
C THR A 380 1.95 -15.25 -6.94
N PRO A 381 1.96 -16.25 -7.84
CA PRO A 381 3.17 -16.99 -8.22
C PRO A 381 4.09 -16.19 -9.17
N LEU A 382 3.66 -15.02 -9.63
CA LEU A 382 4.41 -14.18 -10.56
C LEU A 382 5.74 -13.74 -9.95
N VAL A 383 6.82 -14.12 -10.61
CA VAL A 383 8.17 -13.66 -10.26
C VAL A 383 8.49 -12.41 -11.08
N GLN A 384 8.89 -11.35 -10.39
CA GLN A 384 9.42 -10.13 -11.00
C GLN A 384 10.90 -10.00 -10.66
N CYS A 385 11.73 -9.83 -11.68
CA CYS A 385 13.15 -9.65 -11.54
C CYS A 385 13.44 -8.26 -10.96
N THR A 386 14.21 -8.19 -9.87
CA THR A 386 14.59 -6.90 -9.26
C THR A 386 15.76 -6.21 -9.98
N ARG A 387 16.39 -6.86 -10.96
CA ARG A 387 17.43 -6.27 -11.82
C ARG A 387 16.81 -5.61 -13.05
N CYS A 388 16.20 -6.40 -13.94
CA CYS A 388 15.64 -5.89 -15.18
C CYS A 388 14.20 -5.37 -15.09
N LEU A 389 13.57 -5.51 -13.91
CA LEU A 389 12.16 -5.19 -13.61
C LEU A 389 11.11 -6.01 -14.39
N GLY A 390 11.56 -6.89 -15.29
CA GLY A 390 10.72 -7.77 -16.10
C GLY A 390 10.15 -8.96 -15.31
N TYR A 391 9.24 -9.69 -15.95
CA TYR A 391 8.54 -10.81 -15.35
C TYR A 391 9.11 -12.16 -15.82
N GLY A 392 8.84 -13.22 -15.05
CA GLY A 392 9.11 -14.61 -15.43
C GLY A 392 10.46 -15.17 -14.96
N HIS A 393 11.34 -14.34 -14.38
CA HIS A 393 12.60 -14.80 -13.80
C HIS A 393 13.00 -13.97 -12.57
N GLY A 394 13.82 -14.55 -11.70
CA GLY A 394 14.42 -13.86 -10.56
C GLY A 394 15.78 -13.26 -10.90
N LYS A 395 16.29 -12.37 -10.04
CA LYS A 395 17.60 -11.68 -10.20
C LYS A 395 18.77 -12.64 -10.48
N ARG A 396 18.75 -13.84 -9.87
CA ARG A 396 19.81 -14.86 -10.03
C ARG A 396 19.94 -15.41 -11.46
N PHE A 397 18.86 -15.41 -12.24
CA PHE A 397 18.82 -15.93 -13.61
C PHE A 397 18.70 -14.80 -14.64
N CYS A 398 18.97 -13.56 -14.22
CA CYS A 398 18.86 -12.41 -15.09
C CYS A 398 20.15 -12.21 -15.89
N THR A 399 20.00 -12.07 -17.20
CA THR A 399 21.10 -11.83 -18.14
C THR A 399 21.42 -10.34 -18.31
N ASP A 400 20.57 -9.44 -17.80
CA ASP A 400 20.81 -8.01 -17.92
C ASP A 400 22.06 -7.61 -17.12
N PRO A 401 22.88 -6.67 -17.64
CA PRO A 401 24.15 -6.29 -17.05
C PRO A 401 24.01 -5.32 -15.86
N ALA A 402 22.92 -4.54 -15.80
CA ALA A 402 22.73 -3.48 -14.81
C ALA A 402 21.38 -3.61 -14.08
N ASP A 403 21.37 -3.18 -12.82
CA ASP A 403 20.13 -3.02 -12.04
C ASP A 403 19.39 -1.75 -12.52
N LEU A 404 18.12 -1.91 -12.89
CA LEU A 404 17.26 -0.83 -13.37
C LEU A 404 16.46 -0.21 -12.23
N CYS A 405 16.28 1.10 -12.31
CA CYS A 405 15.55 1.88 -11.33
C CYS A 405 14.05 1.59 -11.42
N SER A 406 13.43 1.20 -10.32
CA SER A 406 11.98 0.94 -10.27
C SER A 406 11.10 2.17 -10.44
N HIS A 407 11.68 3.37 -10.45
CA HIS A 407 10.98 4.65 -10.59
C HIS A 407 11.03 5.18 -12.03
N CYS A 408 12.23 5.35 -12.61
CA CYS A 408 12.40 5.92 -13.95
C CYS A 408 12.86 4.90 -15.01
N GLY A 409 13.26 3.68 -14.62
CA GLY A 409 13.75 2.65 -15.53
C GLY A 409 15.20 2.82 -16.02
N GLY A 410 15.94 3.80 -15.50
CA GLY A 410 17.37 4.02 -15.82
C GLY A 410 18.33 3.05 -15.12
N PRO A 411 19.61 2.97 -15.53
CA PRO A 411 20.59 2.01 -15.02
C PRO A 411 21.20 2.45 -13.67
N HIS A 412 20.38 2.54 -12.63
CA HIS A 412 20.77 2.88 -11.26
C HIS A 412 19.75 2.33 -10.25
N VAL A 413 20.09 2.34 -8.97
CA VAL A 413 19.14 1.96 -7.90
C VAL A 413 18.23 3.12 -7.53
N ARG A 414 16.99 2.84 -7.10
CA ARG A 414 15.98 3.87 -6.78
C ARG A 414 16.47 4.96 -5.81
N THR A 415 17.37 4.61 -4.88
CA THR A 415 17.93 5.54 -3.89
C THR A 415 18.77 6.65 -4.50
N GLU A 416 19.33 6.43 -5.70
CA GLU A 416 20.19 7.37 -6.43
C GLU A 416 19.45 8.07 -7.57
N CYS A 417 18.13 7.86 -7.67
CA CYS A 417 17.34 8.33 -8.80
C CYS A 417 17.01 9.82 -8.67
N ALA A 418 17.58 10.65 -9.55
CA ALA A 418 17.31 12.09 -9.59
C ALA A 418 15.81 12.41 -9.77
N ASP A 419 15.11 11.67 -10.63
CA ASP A 419 13.67 11.80 -10.85
C ASP A 419 12.85 11.54 -9.58
N PHE A 420 13.23 10.49 -8.83
CA PHE A 420 12.58 10.16 -7.56
C PHE A 420 12.84 11.26 -6.51
N LEU A 421 14.07 11.79 -6.45
CA LEU A 421 14.44 12.86 -5.53
C LEU A 421 13.76 14.19 -5.89
N ALA A 422 13.54 14.45 -7.18
CA ALA A 422 12.81 15.61 -7.69
C ALA A 422 11.28 15.46 -7.57
N GLY A 423 10.77 14.30 -7.14
CA GLY A 423 9.34 14.04 -6.97
C GLY A 423 8.56 13.93 -8.27
N THR A 424 9.21 13.60 -9.39
CA THR A 424 8.52 13.39 -10.66
C THR A 424 7.65 12.12 -10.61
N PRO A 425 6.59 12.01 -11.42
CA PRO A 425 5.79 10.79 -11.47
C PRO A 425 6.62 9.58 -11.96
N PRO A 426 6.39 8.38 -11.38
CA PRO A 426 7.09 7.17 -11.81
C PRO A 426 6.66 6.74 -13.21
N LYS A 427 7.57 6.07 -13.92
CA LYS A 427 7.35 5.50 -15.25
C LYS A 427 7.56 3.99 -15.22
N CYS A 428 6.56 3.25 -15.65
CA CYS A 428 6.59 1.79 -15.68
C CYS A 428 7.38 1.29 -16.89
N LYS A 429 8.60 0.82 -16.65
CA LYS A 429 9.49 0.29 -17.70
C LYS A 429 8.87 -0.85 -18.52
N ASN A 430 8.02 -1.66 -17.89
CA ASN A 430 7.34 -2.77 -18.56
C ASN A 430 6.24 -2.30 -19.51
N CYS A 431 5.46 -1.26 -19.14
CA CYS A 431 4.47 -0.65 -20.03
C CYS A 431 5.15 0.10 -21.17
N GLU A 432 6.24 0.81 -20.89
CA GLU A 432 7.05 1.50 -21.90
C GLU A 432 7.59 0.52 -22.95
N ARG A 433 8.21 -0.59 -22.53
CA ARG A 433 8.68 -1.66 -23.43
C ARG A 433 7.57 -2.25 -24.29
N ALA A 434 6.37 -2.36 -23.72
CA ALA A 434 5.18 -2.88 -24.40
C ALA A 434 4.40 -1.81 -25.18
N LYS A 435 4.89 -0.56 -25.24
CA LYS A 435 4.26 0.58 -25.91
C LYS A 435 2.81 0.83 -25.48
N PHE A 436 2.49 0.60 -24.20
CA PHE A 436 1.19 0.96 -23.63
C PHE A 436 1.10 2.45 -23.34
N SER A 437 -0.06 3.04 -23.62
CA SER A 437 -0.32 4.49 -23.45
C SER A 437 -0.26 4.94 -21.99
N ASN A 438 -0.74 4.13 -21.05
CA ASN A 438 -0.68 4.43 -19.63
C ASN A 438 0.54 3.75 -18.99
N ALA A 439 1.63 4.51 -18.86
CA ALA A 439 2.87 4.08 -18.19
C ALA A 439 3.19 4.89 -16.92
N GLU A 440 2.32 5.80 -16.49
CA GLU A 440 2.52 6.69 -15.33
C GLU A 440 2.19 5.99 -14.01
N HIS A 441 2.94 4.95 -13.69
CA HIS A 441 2.83 4.22 -12.44
C HIS A 441 4.13 3.51 -12.12
N ASN A 442 4.29 3.10 -10.87
CA ASN A 442 5.45 2.32 -10.48
C ASN A 442 5.42 0.93 -11.12
N VAL A 443 6.59 0.37 -11.44
CA VAL A 443 6.70 -0.98 -12.02
C VAL A 443 6.17 -2.11 -11.13
N PHE A 444 6.01 -1.84 -9.82
CA PHE A 444 5.42 -2.75 -8.83
C PHE A 444 3.93 -2.51 -8.56
N ASP A 445 3.28 -1.62 -9.31
CA ASP A 445 1.86 -1.33 -9.14
C ASP A 445 1.00 -2.57 -9.47
N ALA A 446 -0.01 -2.84 -8.66
CA ALA A 446 -0.95 -3.96 -8.86
C ALA A 446 -1.96 -3.68 -9.98
N SER A 447 -2.21 -2.41 -10.29
CA SER A 447 -3.13 -1.96 -11.33
C SER A 447 -2.54 -2.10 -12.74
N CYS A 448 -1.22 -2.26 -12.86
CA CYS A 448 -0.48 -2.34 -14.12
C CYS A 448 -1.06 -3.41 -15.07
N PRO A 449 -1.46 -3.05 -16.32
CA PRO A 449 -2.07 -3.98 -17.26
C PRO A 449 -1.13 -5.09 -17.70
N ILE A 450 0.15 -4.77 -17.91
CA ILE A 450 1.18 -5.77 -18.22
C ILE A 450 1.34 -6.75 -17.06
N ARG A 451 1.40 -6.25 -15.82
CA ARG A 451 1.47 -7.10 -14.64
C ARG A 451 0.26 -8.04 -14.56
N LYS A 452 -0.96 -7.54 -14.75
CA LYS A 452 -2.19 -8.36 -14.72
C LYS A 452 -2.14 -9.47 -15.77
N LYS A 453 -1.67 -9.17 -16.99
CA LYS A 453 -1.51 -10.18 -18.05
C LYS A 453 -0.53 -11.27 -17.63
N TRP A 454 0.64 -10.90 -17.12
CA TRP A 454 1.65 -11.84 -16.66
C TRP A 454 1.23 -12.62 -15.41
N ASP A 455 0.52 -11.98 -14.49
CA ASP A 455 -0.07 -12.61 -13.31
C ASP A 455 -1.07 -13.69 -13.71
N ALA A 456 -1.96 -13.38 -14.66
CA ALA A 456 -2.92 -14.34 -15.19
C ALA A 456 -2.23 -15.55 -15.86
N LEU A 457 -1.13 -15.34 -16.58
CA LEU A 457 -0.32 -16.42 -17.16
C LEU A 457 0.38 -17.26 -16.08
N ALA A 458 0.91 -16.63 -15.03
CA ALA A 458 1.53 -17.36 -13.94
C ALA A 458 0.49 -18.20 -13.18
N ARG A 459 -0.70 -17.65 -12.96
CA ARG A 459 -1.82 -18.32 -12.30
C ARG A 459 -2.43 -19.47 -13.08
N SER A 460 -2.34 -19.52 -14.42
CA SER A 460 -2.86 -20.66 -15.19
C SER A 460 -2.08 -21.96 -14.99
N THR A 461 -0.91 -21.89 -14.33
CA THR A 461 -0.09 -23.07 -13.97
C THR A 461 -0.34 -23.56 -12.54
N ILE A 462 -1.27 -22.91 -11.82
CA ILE A 462 -1.61 -23.19 -10.43
C ILE A 462 -2.99 -23.86 -10.39
N ALA A 463 -3.15 -24.87 -9.53
CA ALA A 463 -4.45 -25.48 -9.26
C ALA A 463 -5.18 -24.70 -8.17
N TYR A 464 -6.16 -23.87 -8.52
CA TYR A 464 -7.02 -23.19 -7.52
C TYR A 464 -8.33 -23.95 -7.24
N CYS A 465 -8.58 -25.01 -8.02
CA CYS A 465 -9.71 -25.92 -7.91
C CYS A 465 -9.26 -27.37 -8.00
#